data_AF-A0A9W6Z9L8-F1
#
_entry.id   AF-A0A9W6Z9L8-F1
#
_cell.length_a   1.000
_cell.length_b   1.000
_cell.length_c   1.000
_cell.angle_alpha   90.00
_cell.angle_beta   90.00
_cell.angle_gamma   90.00
#
_symmetry.space_group_name_H-M   'P 1'
#
loop_
_entity.id
_entity.type
_entity.pdbx_description
1 polymer ?
#
loop_
_entity_poly.entity_id
_entity_poly.type
_entity_poly.pdbx_seq_one_letter_code
_entity_poly.pdbx_strand_id
1 'polypeptide(L)'
;MLVPFQVLSTRKREMEKGEEAKVKVIVQAFDLMYLNGESLLLKSLSERRDLLKKNFKVVEDKFRFAVSIDAQEDGDTAAIEEFLDAAIKGQCEGLMVKTLDTNAIYEPTKRSLNWLKLKKVRGNSCGGGVNF
;
A
#
# COMPACT_ATOMS: atom_id res chain seq x y z
N MET A 1 -8.08 -15.09 -0.90
CA MET A 1 -6.60 -15.09 -0.75
C MET A 1 -5.98 -14.35 -1.92
N LEU A 2 -4.94 -13.54 -1.71
CA LEU A 2 -4.25 -12.85 -2.80
C LEU A 2 -3.45 -13.86 -3.63
N VAL A 3 -3.39 -13.63 -4.95
CA VAL A 3 -2.64 -14.46 -5.90
C VAL A 3 -1.37 -13.72 -6.36
N PRO A 4 -0.33 -14.44 -6.79
CA PRO A 4 0.88 -13.82 -7.35
C PRO A 4 0.57 -12.91 -8.54
N PHE A 5 1.38 -11.89 -8.73
CA PHE A 5 1.26 -10.96 -9.86
C PHE A 5 1.24 -11.69 -11.22
N GLN A 6 1.97 -12.81 -11.35
CA GLN A 6 1.98 -13.61 -12.56
C GLN A 6 0.59 -14.17 -12.95
N VAL A 7 -0.27 -14.45 -11.97
CA VAL A 7 -1.66 -14.86 -12.25
C VAL A 7 -2.45 -13.66 -12.78
N LEU A 8 -2.31 -12.50 -12.14
CA LEU A 8 -2.94 -11.25 -12.58
C LEU A 8 -2.51 -10.84 -14.00
N SER A 9 -1.24 -11.04 -14.36
CA SER A 9 -0.71 -10.69 -15.67
C SER A 9 -1.26 -11.54 -16.82
N THR A 10 -1.90 -12.68 -16.54
CA THR A 10 -2.61 -13.49 -17.56
C THR A 10 -3.97 -12.90 -17.96
N ARG A 11 -4.47 -11.89 -17.23
CA ARG A 11 -5.75 -11.25 -17.52
C ARG A 11 -5.64 -10.48 -18.84
N LYS A 12 -6.64 -10.63 -19.72
CA LYS A 12 -6.74 -9.85 -20.95
C LYS A 12 -6.83 -8.35 -20.64
N ARG A 13 -6.18 -7.53 -21.47
CA ARG A 13 -6.21 -6.07 -21.35
C ARG A 13 -7.56 -5.48 -21.77
N GLU A 14 -8.17 -6.07 -22.78
CA GLU A 14 -9.50 -5.73 -23.29
C GLU A 14 -10.37 -6.99 -23.22
N MET A 15 -11.59 -6.82 -22.75
CA MET A 15 -12.58 -7.89 -22.63
C MET A 15 -13.73 -7.57 -23.59
N GLU A 16 -14.26 -8.59 -24.26
CA GLU A 16 -15.42 -8.41 -25.11
C GLU A 16 -16.70 -8.20 -24.28
N LYS A 17 -17.72 -7.59 -24.88
CA LYS A 17 -18.99 -7.30 -24.20
C LYS A 17 -19.68 -8.62 -23.82
N GLY A 18 -19.78 -8.91 -22.52
CA GLY A 18 -20.36 -10.14 -21.98
C GLY A 18 -19.35 -11.20 -21.57
N GLU A 19 -18.04 -10.96 -21.73
CA GLU A 19 -17.00 -11.86 -21.26
C GLU A 19 -16.74 -11.68 -19.75
N GLU A 20 -16.81 -12.76 -18.98
CA GLU A 20 -16.45 -12.73 -17.56
C GLU A 20 -14.94 -12.92 -17.34
N ALA A 21 -14.36 -12.10 -16.47
CA ALA A 21 -12.94 -12.20 -16.14
C ALA A 21 -12.68 -13.46 -15.31
N LYS A 22 -11.88 -14.39 -15.86
CA LYS A 22 -11.41 -15.60 -15.17
C LYS A 22 -10.63 -15.27 -13.88
N VAL A 23 -9.89 -14.17 -13.89
CA VAL A 23 -9.13 -13.67 -12.73
C VAL A 23 -9.87 -12.49 -12.13
N LYS A 24 -10.40 -12.67 -10.91
CA LYS A 24 -11.02 -11.59 -10.12
C LYS A 24 -9.94 -10.64 -9.59
N VAL A 25 -10.27 -9.35 -9.55
CA VAL A 25 -9.37 -8.28 -9.09
C VAL A 25 -10.05 -7.52 -7.96
N ILE A 26 -9.29 -7.24 -6.91
CA ILE A 26 -9.68 -6.35 -5.81
C ILE A 26 -8.79 -5.12 -5.82
N VAL A 27 -9.39 -3.95 -5.66
CA VAL A 27 -8.66 -2.69 -5.46
C VAL A 27 -8.39 -2.50 -3.97
N GLN A 28 -7.13 -2.31 -3.62
CA GLN A 28 -6.70 -1.95 -2.27
C GLN A 28 -6.25 -0.49 -2.25
N ALA A 29 -7.14 0.41 -1.88
CA ALA A 29 -6.90 1.85 -1.89
C ALA A 29 -6.06 2.28 -0.68
N PHE A 30 -5.03 3.10 -0.90
CA PHE A 30 -4.09 3.52 0.14
C PHE A 30 -3.82 5.03 0.19
N ASP A 31 -4.25 5.80 -0.81
CA ASP A 31 -4.07 7.26 -0.89
C ASP A 31 -5.17 7.90 -1.75
N LEU A 32 -5.31 9.22 -1.66
CA LEU A 32 -6.26 10.03 -2.42
C LEU A 32 -5.61 11.36 -2.81
N MET A 33 -5.39 11.57 -4.11
CA MET A 33 -4.68 12.73 -4.63
C MET A 33 -5.59 13.90 -5.05
N TYR A 34 -6.86 13.63 -5.34
CA TYR A 34 -7.81 14.60 -5.86
C TYR A 34 -9.23 14.21 -5.47
N LEU A 35 -10.05 15.18 -5.08
CA LEU A 35 -11.44 14.95 -4.69
C LEU A 35 -12.30 16.17 -5.01
N ASN A 36 -13.44 15.97 -5.70
CA ASN A 36 -14.47 16.99 -5.91
C ASN A 36 -13.96 18.36 -6.44
N GLY A 37 -13.01 18.36 -7.37
CA GLY A 37 -12.46 19.61 -7.91
C GLY A 37 -11.18 20.09 -7.22
N GLU A 38 -10.83 19.52 -6.06
CA GLU A 38 -9.71 19.97 -5.23
C GLU A 38 -8.51 19.01 -5.33
N SER A 39 -7.32 19.60 -5.55
CA SER A 39 -6.04 18.89 -5.44
C SER A 39 -5.66 18.71 -3.97
N LEU A 40 -5.34 17.47 -3.58
CA LEU A 40 -4.95 17.14 -2.21
C LEU A 40 -3.43 16.94 -2.08
N LEU A 41 -2.66 17.20 -3.12
CA LEU A 41 -1.22 16.89 -3.16
C LEU A 41 -0.42 17.57 -2.04
N LEU A 42 -0.83 18.79 -1.66
CA LEU A 42 -0.19 19.58 -0.59
C LEU A 42 -0.73 19.26 0.81
N LYS A 43 -1.75 18.41 0.94
CA LYS A 43 -2.27 17.94 2.23
C LYS A 43 -1.38 16.83 2.77
N SER A 44 -1.35 16.65 4.09
CA SER A 44 -0.62 15.55 4.72
C SER A 44 -1.23 14.19 4.35
N LEU A 45 -0.49 13.09 4.54
CA LEU A 45 -1.04 11.76 4.29
C LEU A 45 -2.19 11.43 5.25
N SER A 46 -2.12 11.91 6.50
CA SER A 46 -3.20 11.76 7.48
C SER A 46 -4.51 12.35 6.95
N GLU A 47 -4.49 13.60 6.48
CA GLU A 47 -5.65 14.27 5.89
C GLU A 47 -6.17 13.53 4.65
N ARG A 48 -5.29 13.11 3.75
CA ARG A 48 -5.68 12.38 2.53
C ARG A 48 -6.31 11.02 2.85
N ARG A 49 -5.78 10.31 3.85
CA ARG A 49 -6.31 9.01 4.31
C ARG A 49 -7.68 9.16 4.95
N ASP A 50 -7.90 10.22 5.71
CA ASP A 50 -9.19 10.50 6.33
C ASP A 50 -10.24 10.86 5.28
N LEU A 51 -9.88 11.69 4.30
CA LEU A 51 -10.74 11.99 3.15
C LEU A 51 -11.07 10.73 2.34
N LEU A 52 -10.09 9.85 2.11
CA LEU A 52 -10.30 8.57 1.45
C LEU A 52 -11.31 7.70 2.21
N LYS A 53 -11.13 7.52 3.52
CA LYS A 53 -12.02 6.70 4.35
C LYS A 53 -13.42 7.29 4.49
N LYS A 54 -13.53 8.62 4.52
CA LYS A 54 -14.81 9.33 4.65
C LYS A 54 -15.66 9.28 3.37
N ASN A 55 -15.03 9.30 2.20
CA ASN A 55 -15.73 9.45 0.91
C ASN A 55 -15.90 8.12 0.14
N PHE A 56 -15.22 7.04 0.55
CA PHE A 56 -15.31 5.74 -0.10
C PHE A 56 -15.85 4.67 0.87
N LYS A 57 -16.57 3.68 0.33
CA LYS A 57 -17.10 2.55 1.10
C LYS A 57 -16.46 1.25 0.63
N VAL A 58 -16.17 0.37 1.58
CA VAL A 58 -15.70 -0.99 1.28
C VAL A 58 -16.80 -1.73 0.52
N VAL A 59 -16.40 -2.44 -0.53
CA VAL A 59 -17.25 -3.32 -1.31
C VAL A 59 -16.61 -4.69 -1.33
N GLU A 60 -17.29 -5.68 -0.78
CA GLU A 60 -16.81 -7.05 -0.68
C GLU A 60 -16.29 -7.56 -2.04
N ASP A 61 -15.13 -8.19 -2.01
CA ASP A 61 -14.40 -8.72 -3.17
C ASP A 61 -14.07 -7.75 -4.31
N LYS A 62 -14.31 -6.43 -4.15
CA LYS A 62 -14.06 -5.42 -5.20
C LYS A 62 -13.19 -4.27 -4.75
N PHE A 63 -13.46 -3.71 -3.57
CA PHE A 63 -12.78 -2.52 -3.08
C PHE A 63 -12.60 -2.58 -1.57
N ARG A 64 -11.38 -2.38 -1.10
CA ARG A 64 -11.07 -2.22 0.32
C ARG A 64 -9.95 -1.20 0.51
N PHE A 65 -9.80 -0.72 1.73
CA PHE A 65 -8.60 0.05 2.10
C PHE A 65 -7.42 -0.91 2.33
N ALA A 66 -6.22 -0.43 2.05
CA ALA A 66 -5.00 -1.13 2.45
C ALA A 66 -4.98 -1.27 3.98
N VAL A 67 -4.62 -2.46 4.46
CA VAL A 67 -4.42 -2.71 5.89
C VAL A 67 -3.22 -1.87 6.34
N SER A 68 -3.36 -1.16 7.46
CA SER A 68 -2.36 -0.24 7.98
C SER A 68 -2.35 -0.23 9.50
N ILE A 69 -1.19 0.02 10.09
CA ILE A 69 -1.02 0.41 11.49
C ILE A 69 -0.32 1.78 11.54
N ASP A 70 -0.57 2.53 12.60
CA ASP A 70 0.15 3.78 12.88
C ASP A 70 1.15 3.48 14.01
N ALA A 71 2.41 3.84 13.81
CA ALA A 71 3.49 3.64 14.76
C ALA A 71 4.23 4.97 15.00
N GLN A 72 4.78 5.14 16.20
CA GLN A 72 5.60 6.31 16.55
C GLN A 72 7.08 6.01 16.29
N GLU A 73 7.88 7.06 16.13
CA GLU A 73 9.34 6.95 16.06
C GLU A 73 9.92 6.98 17.49
N ASP A 74 9.66 5.93 18.25
CA ASP A 74 10.08 5.77 19.65
C ASP A 74 11.20 4.72 19.83
N GLY A 75 11.58 4.05 18.72
CA GLY A 75 12.59 3.00 18.68
C GLY A 75 12.05 1.59 18.94
N ASP A 76 10.76 1.43 19.26
CA ASP A 76 10.13 0.11 19.38
C ASP A 76 9.68 -0.41 18.00
N THR A 77 10.34 -1.46 17.52
CA THR A 77 10.05 -2.08 16.22
C THR A 77 9.12 -3.29 16.33
N ALA A 78 8.73 -3.72 17.53
CA ALA A 78 8.00 -4.98 17.72
C ALA A 78 6.68 -5.02 16.93
N ALA A 79 5.91 -3.93 16.96
CA ALA A 79 4.65 -3.82 16.22
C ALA A 79 4.86 -3.85 14.70
N ILE A 80 5.95 -3.24 14.21
CA ILE A 80 6.29 -3.21 12.78
C ILE A 80 6.72 -4.61 12.30
N GLU A 81 7.50 -5.33 13.10
CA GLU A 81 7.95 -6.68 12.81
C GLU A 81 6.79 -7.68 12.76
N GLU A 82 5.88 -7.62 13.74
CA GLU A 82 4.66 -8.43 13.74
C GLU A 82 3.81 -8.14 12.50
N PHE A 83 3.66 -6.86 12.15
CA PHE A 83 2.89 -6.45 10.99
C PHE A 83 3.56 -6.89 9.67
N LEU A 84 4.88 -6.89 9.59
CA LEU A 84 5.64 -7.40 8.44
C LEU A 84 5.41 -8.91 8.27
N ASP A 85 5.49 -9.67 9.35
CA ASP A 85 5.24 -11.11 9.31
C ASP A 85 3.78 -11.43 8.95
N ALA A 86 2.82 -10.65 9.43
CA ALA A 86 1.41 -10.76 9.04
C ALA A 86 1.22 -10.47 7.54
N ALA A 87 1.87 -9.42 7.01
CA ALA A 87 1.82 -9.07 5.59
C ALA A 87 2.39 -10.21 4.71
N ILE A 88 3.51 -10.79 5.11
CA ILE A 88 4.15 -11.90 4.38
C ILE A 88 3.27 -13.16 4.39
N LYS A 89 2.70 -13.51 5.56
CA LYS A 89 1.71 -14.60 5.66
C LYS A 89 0.49 -14.34 4.76
N GLY A 90 0.11 -13.08 4.60
CA GLY A 90 -0.94 -12.59 3.70
C GLY A 90 -0.59 -12.55 2.21
N GLN A 91 0.57 -13.08 1.78
CA GLN A 91 1.07 -13.03 0.39
C GLN A 91 1.42 -11.62 -0.12
N CYS A 92 1.64 -10.65 0.77
CA CYS A 92 2.20 -9.35 0.41
C CYS A 92 3.74 -9.44 0.33
N GLU A 93 4.36 -8.54 -0.45
CA GLU A 93 5.82 -8.49 -0.59
C GLU A 93 6.54 -7.97 0.66
N GLY A 94 5.84 -7.19 1.48
CA GLY A 94 6.40 -6.47 2.62
C GLY A 94 5.49 -5.30 3.03
N LEU A 95 6.09 -4.30 3.67
CA LEU A 95 5.40 -3.09 4.15
C LEU A 95 5.79 -1.85 3.36
N MET A 96 4.85 -0.92 3.27
CA MET A 96 5.10 0.46 2.88
C MET A 96 5.05 1.32 4.14
N VAL A 97 6.15 1.95 4.51
CA VAL A 97 6.24 2.88 5.64
C VAL A 97 6.12 4.29 5.10
N LYS A 98 5.23 5.10 5.68
CA LYS A 98 4.93 6.45 5.20
C LYS A 98 4.82 7.42 6.36
N THR A 99 5.42 8.61 6.20
CA THR A 99 5.20 9.71 7.15
C THR A 99 3.75 10.21 7.06
N LEU A 100 3.11 10.46 8.21
CA LEU A 100 1.71 10.87 8.28
C LEU A 100 1.52 12.39 8.18
N ASP A 101 2.32 13.15 8.95
CA ASP A 101 2.15 14.60 9.11
C ASP A 101 3.38 15.38 8.65
N THR A 102 4.56 15.09 9.22
CA THR A 102 5.81 15.77 8.86
C THR A 102 6.33 15.27 7.51
N ASN A 103 6.61 16.20 6.58
CA ASN A 103 7.06 15.88 5.22
C ASN A 103 6.16 14.85 4.51
N ALA A 104 4.84 14.92 4.71
CA ALA A 104 3.90 13.90 4.26
C ALA A 104 3.11 14.27 2.98
N ILE A 105 3.51 15.33 2.29
CA ILE A 105 2.89 15.75 1.02
C ILE A 105 3.19 14.76 -0.10
N TYR A 106 2.32 14.72 -1.12
CA TYR A 106 2.52 13.89 -2.30
C TYR A 106 3.26 14.68 -3.39
N GLU A 107 4.52 14.31 -3.65
CA GLU A 107 5.36 14.94 -4.68
C GLU A 107 5.62 13.96 -5.83
N PRO A 108 4.90 14.03 -6.96
CA PRO A 108 5.00 13.04 -8.03
C PRO A 108 6.39 12.93 -8.67
N THR A 109 7.17 14.01 -8.63
CA THR A 109 8.45 14.15 -9.34
C THR A 109 9.67 13.88 -8.45
N LYS A 110 9.49 13.73 -7.14
CA LYS A 110 10.59 13.49 -6.20
C LYS A 110 10.51 12.08 -5.66
N ARG A 111 11.63 11.36 -5.75
CA ARG A 111 11.85 10.18 -4.90
C ARG A 111 12.24 10.70 -3.51
N SER A 112 11.23 11.00 -2.70
CA SER A 112 11.43 11.39 -1.31
C SER A 112 11.60 10.17 -0.42
N LEU A 113 12.22 10.36 0.74
CA LEU A 113 12.30 9.36 1.81
C LEU A 113 10.98 9.21 2.58
N ASN A 114 9.94 9.95 2.17
CA ASN A 114 8.64 9.95 2.84
C ASN A 114 8.00 8.55 2.77
N TRP A 115 8.31 7.78 1.71
CA TRP A 115 7.73 6.46 1.45
C TRP A 115 8.85 5.41 1.32
N LEU A 116 8.98 4.57 2.33
CA LEU A 116 9.97 3.49 2.37
C LEU A 116 9.31 2.15 2.13
N LYS A 117 10.03 1.25 1.47
CA LYS A 117 9.61 -0.13 1.24
C LYS A 117 10.44 -1.05 2.12
N LEU A 118 9.78 -1.73 3.06
CA LEU A 118 10.40 -2.72 3.91
C LEU A 118 10.08 -4.11 3.36
N LYS A 119 11.10 -4.86 2.93
CA LYS A 119 10.94 -6.21 2.39
C LYS A 119 11.81 -7.19 3.17
N LYS A 120 11.28 -8.38 3.45
CA LYS A 120 12.08 -9.47 4.03
C LYS A 120 12.95 -10.06 2.94
N VAL A 121 14.27 -10.02 3.12
CA VAL A 121 15.22 -10.57 2.14
C VAL A 121 15.09 -12.09 2.15
N ARG A 122 14.61 -12.69 1.05
CA ARG A 122 14.60 -14.14 0.88
C ARG A 122 16.00 -14.61 0.49
N GLY A 123 16.81 -14.94 1.50
CA GLY A 123 18.05 -15.70 1.37
C GLY A 123 19.29 -14.89 1.00
N ASN A 124 20.15 -14.65 1.98
CA ASN A 124 21.53 -15.10 1.86
C ASN A 124 22.14 -15.30 3.26
N SER A 125 22.81 -16.43 3.41
CA SER A 125 23.99 -16.57 4.25
C SER A 125 24.88 -15.31 4.16
N CYS A 126 25.42 -14.92 5.31
CA CYS A 126 26.47 -13.92 5.53
C CYS A 126 26.06 -12.43 5.48
N GLY A 127 25.88 -11.87 6.68
CA GLY A 127 26.45 -10.59 7.12
C GLY A 127 26.21 -9.34 6.28
N GLY A 128 25.48 -8.38 6.86
CA GLY A 128 25.66 -6.97 6.52
C GLY A 128 24.38 -6.14 6.56
N GLY A 129 24.27 -5.32 7.60
CA GLY A 129 23.73 -3.96 7.53
C GLY A 129 22.24 -3.82 7.19
N VAL A 130 21.48 -3.38 8.18
CA VAL A 130 20.25 -2.61 7.95
C VAL A 130 20.67 -1.37 7.17
N ASN A 131 20.32 -1.28 5.88
CA ASN A 131 20.50 -0.05 5.13
C ASN A 131 19.32 0.86 5.49
N PHE A 132 19.64 1.88 6.28
CA PHE A 132 18.80 3.05 6.54
C PHE A 132 18.54 3.83 5.24
#